data_AF-A0A949CVC3-F1
#
_entry.id   AF-A0A949CVC3-F1
#
_cell.length_a   1.000
_cell.length_b   1.000
_cell.length_c   1.000
_cell.angle_alpha   90.00
_cell.angle_beta   90.00
_cell.angle_gamma   90.00
#
_symmetry.space_group_name_H-M   'P 1'
#
loop_
_entity.id
_entity.type
_entity.pdbx_description
1 polymer ?
#
loop_
_entity_poly.entity_id
_entity_poly.type
_entity_poly.pdbx_seq_one_letter_code
_entity_poly.pdbx_strand_id
1 'polypeptide(L)'
;MKLVVWLVLLFVVAVVAAMTLGANDGLASFYWRGWRLDLSLNFFILALLGAFIGLSTSVRLTRWLIGLPARAKAWRTERREQALQSAQRQALLESFAARYTRAVKAARRAQDLAQDLTDRSGKAETQAINHLLAAISMHRLQDRAGRDEQARLAQACLDSAAASGESGNAHARGPSAAEGLTLLRAEWALDDHDAAAALAHLAQLPPGAARRIQAQRLRLQAHQLAQQPAEALKAVRQLAKHQAFKPEAAKSLVRSLAMGVLDTARDPEGLQRRWLELEREDRQDAAVLAHAVRRAAALGDAPWARRVLRLAWDTVGALEAEQRRLLALSAWRVVRGIEPDWLAS
;
A
#
# COMPACT_ATOMS: atom_id res chain seq x y z
N MET A 1 21.28 -11.33 39.57
CA MET A 1 20.68 -11.89 40.82
C MET A 1 20.75 -13.42 40.89
N LYS A 2 20.32 -14.17 39.86
CA LYS A 2 20.36 -15.66 39.86
C LYS A 2 21.77 -16.27 40.04
N LEU A 3 22.81 -15.64 39.48
CA LEU A 3 24.20 -16.12 39.60
C LEU A 3 24.76 -16.01 41.03
N VAL A 4 24.44 -14.90 41.73
CA VAL A 4 24.95 -14.63 43.09
C VAL A 4 24.32 -15.58 44.11
N VAL A 5 23.01 -15.81 44.01
CA VAL A 5 22.28 -16.76 44.87
C VAL A 5 22.83 -18.18 44.69
N TRP A 6 23.17 -18.57 43.47
CA TRP A 6 23.74 -19.90 43.19
C TRP A 6 25.16 -20.06 43.76
N LEU A 7 25.98 -19.02 43.69
CA LEU A 7 27.34 -19.02 44.25
C LEU A 7 27.34 -19.10 45.78
N VAL A 8 26.44 -18.37 46.44
CA VAL A 8 26.27 -18.43 47.90
C VAL A 8 25.79 -19.82 48.34
N LEU A 9 24.80 -20.38 47.64
CA LEU A 9 24.32 -21.74 47.91
C LEU A 9 25.45 -22.78 47.74
N LEU A 10 26.25 -22.67 46.68
CA LEU A 10 27.39 -23.55 46.43
C LEU A 10 28.42 -23.48 47.58
N PHE A 11 28.72 -22.27 48.06
CA PHE A 11 29.68 -22.05 49.14
C PHE A 11 29.17 -22.60 50.47
N VAL A 12 27.88 -22.40 50.78
CA VAL A 12 27.24 -22.97 51.98
C VAL A 12 27.29 -24.49 51.94
N VAL A 13 26.96 -25.10 50.80
CA VAL A 13 27.05 -26.56 50.61
C VAL A 13 28.49 -27.06 50.75
N ALA A 14 29.48 -26.33 50.21
CA ALA A 14 30.89 -26.68 50.34
C ALA A 14 31.40 -26.61 51.79
N VAL A 15 31.01 -25.58 52.55
CA VAL A 15 31.38 -25.41 53.96
C VAL A 15 30.74 -26.51 54.83
N VAL A 16 29.46 -26.82 54.60
CA VAL A 16 28.77 -27.91 55.31
C VAL A 16 29.42 -29.26 54.98
N ALA A 17 29.79 -29.52 53.72
CA ALA A 17 30.51 -30.72 53.33
C ALA A 17 31.91 -30.79 53.96
N ALA A 18 32.66 -29.69 54.02
CA ALA A 18 33.98 -29.66 54.65
C ALA A 18 33.93 -29.95 56.15
N MET A 19 32.89 -29.46 56.85
CA MET A 19 32.70 -29.73 58.28
C MET A 19 32.25 -31.17 58.57
N THR A 20 31.41 -31.76 57.73
CA THR A 20 30.92 -33.13 57.93
C THR A 20 31.90 -34.21 57.50
N LEU A 21 32.79 -33.92 56.54
CA LEU A 21 33.85 -34.83 56.08
C LEU A 21 35.19 -34.67 56.87
N GLY A 22 35.25 -33.86 57.93
CA GLY A 22 36.49 -33.59 58.66
C GLY A 22 36.99 -34.75 59.55
N ALA A 23 36.08 -35.56 60.10
CA ALA A 23 36.41 -36.76 60.89
C ALA A 23 36.42 -37.99 59.97
N ASN A 24 37.57 -38.64 59.82
CA ASN A 24 37.80 -39.68 58.80
C ASN A 24 37.58 -41.11 59.31
N ASP A 25 36.64 -41.30 60.24
CA ASP A 25 36.44 -42.58 60.95
C ASP A 25 35.51 -43.58 60.23
N GLY A 26 34.80 -43.13 59.19
CA GLY A 26 33.91 -43.99 58.39
C GLY A 26 34.64 -44.73 57.26
N LEU A 27 34.39 -46.03 57.10
CA LEU A 27 34.90 -46.86 56.01
C LEU A 27 33.75 -47.42 55.16
N ALA A 28 33.92 -47.43 53.84
CA ALA A 28 33.04 -48.08 52.87
C ALA A 28 33.78 -49.26 52.22
N SER A 29 33.34 -50.49 52.51
CA SER A 29 33.95 -51.73 52.02
C SER A 29 33.10 -52.37 50.92
N PHE A 30 33.68 -52.53 49.73
CA PHE A 30 33.07 -53.26 48.62
C PHE A 30 33.68 -54.65 48.49
N TYR A 31 32.83 -55.68 48.43
CA TYR A 31 33.25 -57.07 48.23
C TYR A 31 32.78 -57.56 46.86
N TRP A 32 33.72 -57.97 46.00
CA TRP A 32 33.41 -58.50 44.66
C TRP A 32 34.37 -59.64 44.28
N ARG A 33 33.86 -60.84 44.00
CA ARG A 33 34.64 -62.04 43.55
C ARG A 33 35.98 -62.22 44.29
N GLY A 34 35.95 -62.15 45.63
CA GLY A 34 37.13 -62.32 46.50
C GLY A 34 38.02 -61.07 46.68
N TRP A 35 37.73 -59.97 45.97
CA TRP A 35 38.38 -58.68 46.16
C TRP A 35 37.62 -57.87 47.20
N ARG A 36 38.36 -57.30 48.16
CA ARG A 36 37.86 -56.33 49.13
C ARG A 36 38.51 -54.98 48.84
N LEU A 37 37.69 -53.97 48.63
CA LEU A 37 38.15 -52.60 48.39
C LEU A 37 37.57 -51.70 49.48
N ASP A 38 38.45 -51.22 50.36
CA ASP A 38 38.11 -50.34 51.47
C ASP A 38 38.44 -48.89 51.10
N LEU A 39 37.43 -48.02 51.06
CA LEU A 39 37.57 -46.58 50.84
C LEU A 39 37.19 -45.83 52.11
N SER A 40 37.81 -44.68 52.37
CA SER A 40 37.26 -43.77 53.37
C SER A 40 35.88 -43.30 52.92
N LEU A 41 34.94 -43.19 53.87
CA LEU A 41 33.56 -42.75 53.60
C LEU A 41 33.54 -41.40 52.87
N ASN A 42 34.45 -40.51 53.26
CA ASN A 42 34.66 -39.21 52.65
C ASN A 42 35.02 -39.31 51.16
N PHE A 43 35.98 -40.17 50.82
CA PHE A 43 36.37 -40.39 49.42
C PHE A 43 35.24 -41.03 48.62
N PHE A 44 34.51 -41.97 49.22
CA PHE A 44 33.36 -42.60 48.57
C PHE A 44 32.25 -41.58 48.25
N ILE A 45 31.91 -40.69 49.19
CA ILE A 45 30.91 -39.62 48.97
C ILE A 45 31.36 -38.66 47.87
N LEU A 46 32.63 -38.22 47.90
CA LEU A 46 33.18 -37.33 46.86
C LEU A 46 33.21 -38.01 45.48
N ALA A 47 33.59 -39.28 45.41
CA ALA A 47 33.59 -40.06 44.18
C ALA A 47 32.17 -40.23 43.63
N LEU A 48 31.19 -40.50 44.48
CA LEU A 48 29.78 -40.62 44.10
C LEU A 48 29.21 -39.29 43.60
N LEU A 49 29.50 -38.19 44.29
CA LEU A 49 29.13 -36.84 43.85
C LEU A 49 29.79 -36.48 42.52
N GLY A 50 31.09 -36.76 42.38
CA GLY A 50 31.85 -36.57 41.13
C GLY A 50 31.28 -37.39 39.98
N ALA A 51 30.93 -38.66 40.21
CA ALA A 51 30.29 -39.52 39.22
C ALA A 51 28.90 -39.00 38.82
N PHE A 52 28.09 -38.53 39.77
CA PHE A 52 26.79 -37.94 39.50
C PHE A 52 26.89 -36.64 38.69
N ILE A 53 27.82 -35.75 39.08
CA ILE A 53 28.10 -34.51 38.33
C ILE A 53 28.61 -34.85 36.93
N GLY A 54 29.55 -35.78 36.81
CA GLY A 54 30.10 -36.24 35.53
C GLY A 54 29.01 -36.80 34.61
N LEU A 55 28.18 -37.71 35.11
CA LEU A 55 27.08 -38.30 34.35
C LEU A 55 26.05 -37.24 33.94
N SER A 56 25.66 -36.36 34.87
CA SER A 56 24.68 -35.31 34.57
C SER A 56 25.21 -34.31 33.52
N THR A 57 26.52 -34.00 33.56
CA THR A 57 27.18 -33.11 32.60
C THR A 57 27.31 -33.79 31.24
N SER A 58 27.72 -35.05 31.18
CA SER A 58 27.76 -35.85 29.95
C SER A 58 26.39 -35.90 29.27
N VAL A 59 25.31 -36.20 30.02
CA VAL A 59 23.95 -36.23 29.46
C VAL A 59 23.52 -34.85 28.93
N ARG A 60 23.92 -33.75 29.57
CA ARG A 60 23.63 -32.37 29.10
C ARG A 60 24.45 -32.01 27.85
N LEU A 61 25.74 -32.35 27.83
CA LEU A 61 26.61 -32.12 26.68
C LEU A 61 26.13 -32.89 25.46
N THR A 62 25.78 -34.17 25.62
CA THR A 62 25.22 -34.99 24.55
C THR A 62 23.93 -34.38 23.99
N ARG A 63 23.01 -33.93 24.86
CA ARG A 63 21.78 -33.22 24.43
C ARG A 63 22.10 -31.91 23.70
N TRP A 64 23.08 -31.15 24.17
CA TRP A 64 23.48 -29.89 23.54
C TRP A 64 24.10 -30.13 22.16
N LEU A 65 25.00 -31.10 22.03
CA LEU A 65 25.65 -31.54 20.78
C LEU A 65 24.62 -32.02 19.76
N ILE A 66 23.66 -32.87 20.15
CA ILE A 66 22.57 -33.34 19.28
C ILE A 66 21.68 -32.18 18.82
N GLY A 67 21.48 -31.15 19.66
CA GLY A 67 20.69 -29.96 19.32
C GLY A 67 21.43 -28.86 18.54
N LEU A 68 22.74 -28.95 18.33
CA LEU A 68 23.51 -27.99 17.53
C LEU A 68 23.06 -27.88 16.06
N PRO A 69 22.84 -28.97 15.30
CA PRO A 69 22.45 -28.86 13.89
C PRO A 69 21.11 -28.12 13.70
N ALA A 70 20.14 -28.36 14.59
CA ALA A 70 18.85 -27.67 14.56
C ALA A 70 19.02 -26.15 14.84
N ARG A 71 19.84 -25.78 15.84
CA ARG A 71 20.13 -24.37 16.15
C ARG A 71 20.93 -23.68 15.05
N ALA A 72 21.88 -24.37 14.43
CA ALA A 72 22.64 -23.84 13.30
C ALA A 72 21.73 -23.61 12.08
N LYS A 73 20.78 -24.52 11.82
CA LYS A 73 19.77 -24.34 10.76
C LYS A 73 18.89 -23.13 11.06
N ALA A 74 18.36 -23.02 12.28
CA ALA A 74 17.53 -21.88 12.71
C ALA A 74 18.28 -20.54 12.62
N TRP A 75 19.54 -20.50 13.05
CA TRP A 75 20.38 -19.30 12.95
C TRP A 75 20.66 -18.91 11.49
N ARG A 76 20.91 -19.89 10.60
CA ARG A 76 21.08 -19.62 9.16
C ARG A 76 19.79 -19.08 8.53
N THR A 77 18.63 -19.62 8.89
CA THR A 77 17.34 -19.11 8.39
C THR A 77 17.09 -17.68 8.87
N GLU A 78 17.32 -17.40 10.16
CA GLU A 78 17.16 -16.05 10.71
C GLU A 78 18.13 -15.06 10.08
N ARG A 79 19.39 -15.46 9.87
CA ARG A 79 20.39 -14.62 9.20
C ARG A 79 20.00 -14.30 7.75
N ARG A 80 19.41 -15.25 7.03
CA ARG A 80 18.90 -15.04 5.67
C ARG A 80 17.69 -14.10 5.65
N GLU A 81 16.76 -14.25 6.58
CA GLU A 81 15.61 -13.35 6.73
C GLU A 81 16.08 -11.92 7.03
N GLN A 82 17.05 -11.74 7.92
CA GLN A 82 17.66 -10.44 8.21
C GLN A 82 18.33 -9.85 6.95
N ALA A 83 19.04 -10.67 6.17
CA ALA A 83 19.65 -10.25 4.92
C ALA A 83 18.60 -9.82 3.89
N LEU A 84 17.52 -10.58 3.73
CA LEU A 84 16.40 -10.24 2.85
C LEU A 84 15.76 -8.90 3.24
N GLN A 85 15.41 -8.74 4.52
CA GLN A 85 14.82 -7.50 5.02
C GLN A 85 15.76 -6.31 4.85
N SER A 86 17.08 -6.53 5.02
CA SER A 86 18.07 -5.48 4.78
C SER A 86 18.14 -5.07 3.31
N ALA A 87 18.04 -6.03 2.37
CA ALA A 87 18.01 -5.76 0.94
C ALA A 87 16.73 -5.03 0.51
N GLN A 88 15.58 -5.40 1.07
CA GLN A 88 14.30 -4.69 0.86
C GLN A 88 14.35 -3.24 1.35
N ARG A 89 14.84 -3.02 2.59
CA ARG A 89 15.03 -1.67 3.14
C ARG A 89 16.01 -0.86 2.28
N GLN A 90 17.10 -1.47 1.81
CA GLN A 90 18.04 -0.81 0.92
C GLN A 90 17.39 -0.42 -0.42
N ALA A 91 16.57 -1.30 -1.02
CA ALA A 91 15.85 -0.98 -2.25
C ALA A 91 14.92 0.22 -2.08
N LEU A 92 14.17 0.28 -0.98
CA LEU A 92 13.32 1.40 -0.64
C LEU A 92 14.12 2.70 -0.43
N LEU A 93 15.19 2.66 0.35
CA LEU A 93 16.04 3.83 0.62
C LEU A 93 16.68 4.38 -0.65
N GLU A 94 17.22 3.51 -1.50
CA GLU A 94 17.80 3.92 -2.79
C GLU A 94 16.72 4.47 -3.74
N SER A 95 15.49 3.93 -3.71
CA SER A 95 14.36 4.45 -4.48
C SER A 95 13.94 5.85 -4.02
N PHE A 96 13.82 6.08 -2.70
CA PHE A 96 13.54 7.41 -2.16
C PHE A 96 14.68 8.41 -2.39
N ALA A 97 15.92 7.93 -2.46
CA ALA A 97 17.08 8.73 -2.83
C ALA A 97 17.23 8.95 -4.35
N ALA A 98 16.24 8.55 -5.17
CA ALA A 98 16.24 8.61 -6.63
C ALA A 98 17.40 7.87 -7.32
N ARG A 99 18.04 6.91 -6.62
CA ARG A 99 19.12 6.07 -7.14
C ARG A 99 18.55 4.75 -7.68
N TYR A 100 17.69 4.86 -8.69
CA TYR A 100 16.83 3.76 -9.15
C TYR A 100 17.59 2.53 -9.65
N THR A 101 18.74 2.68 -10.32
CA THR A 101 19.56 1.53 -10.74
C THR A 101 20.07 0.73 -9.52
N ARG A 102 20.40 1.38 -8.41
CA ARG A 102 20.81 0.72 -7.15
C ARG A 102 19.61 0.09 -6.46
N ALA A 103 18.46 0.75 -6.50
CA ALA A 103 17.20 0.22 -5.99
C ALA A 103 16.82 -1.09 -6.69
N VAL A 104 16.88 -1.14 -8.03
CA VAL A 104 16.64 -2.36 -8.82
C VAL A 104 17.63 -3.47 -8.45
N LYS A 105 18.93 -3.16 -8.31
CA LYS A 105 19.94 -4.14 -7.89
C LYS A 105 19.66 -4.70 -6.49
N ALA A 106 19.26 -3.85 -5.55
CA ALA A 106 18.90 -4.27 -4.19
C ALA A 106 17.61 -5.11 -4.17
N ALA A 107 16.61 -4.75 -4.99
CA ALA A 107 15.37 -5.51 -5.13
C ALA A 107 15.65 -6.90 -5.75
N ARG A 108 16.47 -7.00 -6.80
CA ARG A 108 16.88 -8.30 -7.36
C ARG A 108 17.63 -9.16 -6.35
N ARG A 109 18.56 -8.59 -5.58
CA ARG A 109 19.20 -9.31 -4.47
C ARG A 109 18.18 -9.85 -3.45
N ALA A 110 17.13 -9.08 -3.15
CA ALA A 110 16.04 -9.55 -2.30
C ALA A 110 15.24 -10.70 -2.95
N GLN A 111 15.01 -10.66 -4.27
CA GLN A 111 14.38 -11.75 -5.03
C GLN A 111 15.22 -13.03 -4.93
N ASP A 112 16.53 -12.94 -5.16
CA ASP A 112 17.45 -14.08 -5.06
C ASP A 112 17.43 -14.70 -3.65
N LEU A 113 17.53 -13.87 -2.61
CA LEU A 113 17.46 -14.31 -1.22
C LEU A 113 16.11 -14.95 -0.86
N ALA A 114 15.02 -14.55 -1.51
CA ALA A 114 13.69 -15.09 -1.27
C ALA A 114 13.44 -16.44 -1.96
N GLN A 115 14.18 -16.78 -3.02
CA GLN A 115 14.11 -18.10 -3.65
C GLN A 115 14.55 -19.21 -2.68
N ASP A 116 15.62 -18.91 -1.92
CA ASP A 116 16.25 -19.80 -0.94
C ASP A 116 15.45 -19.98 0.37
N LEU A 117 14.39 -19.21 0.58
CA LEU A 117 13.47 -19.39 1.70
C LEU A 117 12.52 -20.54 1.38
N THR A 118 12.73 -21.69 2.03
CA THR A 118 11.85 -22.87 1.92
C THR A 118 10.64 -22.72 2.85
N ASP A 119 9.44 -23.06 2.35
CA ASP A 119 8.20 -23.34 3.08
C ASP A 119 7.95 -22.49 4.34
N ARG A 120 7.67 -21.20 4.11
CA ARG A 120 7.04 -20.34 5.12
C ARG A 120 5.83 -19.65 4.53
N SER A 121 4.81 -19.51 5.38
CA SER A 121 3.64 -18.69 5.09
C SER A 121 4.07 -17.28 4.69
N GLY A 122 3.50 -16.75 3.62
CA GLY A 122 3.82 -15.43 3.08
C GLY A 122 5.07 -15.38 2.19
N LYS A 123 5.63 -16.53 1.75
CA LYS A 123 6.71 -16.55 0.74
C LYS A 123 6.27 -15.86 -0.55
N ALA A 124 5.09 -16.20 -1.03
CA ALA A 124 4.52 -15.63 -2.26
C ALA A 124 4.28 -14.12 -2.14
N GLU A 125 3.77 -13.64 -1.00
CA GLU A 125 3.64 -12.21 -0.70
C GLU A 125 5.00 -11.49 -0.71
N THR A 126 6.01 -12.11 -0.07
CA THR A 126 7.37 -11.58 -0.01
C THR A 126 7.98 -11.46 -1.41
N GLN A 127 7.79 -12.47 -2.26
CA GLN A 127 8.22 -12.44 -3.66
C GLN A 127 7.50 -11.35 -4.44
N ALA A 128 6.18 -11.22 -4.27
CA ALA A 128 5.40 -10.16 -4.91
C ALA A 128 5.91 -8.76 -4.53
N ILE A 129 6.20 -8.50 -3.25
CA ILE A 129 6.76 -7.24 -2.78
C ILE A 129 8.13 -6.97 -3.44
N ASN A 130 8.99 -7.97 -3.53
CA ASN A 130 10.30 -7.81 -4.16
C ASN A 130 10.18 -7.48 -5.66
N HIS A 131 9.22 -8.08 -6.36
CA HIS A 131 8.89 -7.73 -7.75
C HIS A 131 8.32 -6.31 -7.87
N LEU A 132 7.44 -5.90 -6.97
CA LEU A 132 6.90 -4.53 -6.91
C LEU A 132 8.00 -3.47 -6.69
N LEU A 133 8.94 -3.71 -5.77
CA LEU A 133 10.07 -2.80 -5.52
C LEU A 133 10.94 -2.60 -6.77
N ALA A 134 11.18 -3.68 -7.52
CA ALA A 134 11.88 -3.61 -8.80
C ALA A 134 11.05 -2.83 -9.83
N ALA A 135 9.75 -3.15 -9.97
CA ALA A 135 8.86 -2.51 -10.94
C ALA A 135 8.73 -0.99 -10.73
N ILE A 136 8.54 -0.54 -9.49
CA ILE A 136 8.46 0.91 -9.16
C ILE A 136 9.76 1.63 -9.56
N SER A 137 10.91 1.00 -9.30
CA SER A 137 12.21 1.59 -9.64
C SER A 137 12.46 1.58 -11.14
N MET A 138 12.04 0.53 -11.86
CA MET A 138 12.10 0.43 -13.32
C MET A 138 11.19 1.43 -14.01
N HIS A 139 9.98 1.66 -13.47
CA HIS A 139 9.10 2.72 -13.94
C HIS A 139 9.79 4.09 -13.91
N ARG A 140 10.47 4.41 -12.80
CA ARG A 140 11.23 5.67 -12.68
C ARG A 140 12.45 5.76 -13.62
N LEU A 141 12.97 4.62 -14.07
CA LEU A 141 14.01 4.52 -15.11
C LEU A 141 13.45 4.54 -16.53
N GLN A 142 12.13 4.62 -16.71
CA GLN A 142 11.45 4.46 -18.00
C GLN A 142 11.68 3.10 -18.68
N ASP A 143 12.11 2.08 -17.94
CA ASP A 143 12.21 0.69 -18.43
C ASP A 143 10.81 0.04 -18.40
N ARG A 144 9.99 0.36 -19.40
CA ARG A 144 8.60 -0.10 -19.50
C ARG A 144 8.50 -1.63 -19.59
N ALA A 145 9.32 -2.25 -20.44
CA ALA A 145 9.33 -3.71 -20.61
C ALA A 145 9.73 -4.43 -19.32
N GLY A 146 10.79 -3.97 -18.65
CA GLY A 146 11.21 -4.53 -17.36
C GLY A 146 10.16 -4.34 -16.27
N ARG A 147 9.58 -3.15 -16.17
CA ARG A 147 8.49 -2.83 -15.23
C ARG A 147 7.29 -3.76 -15.42
N ASP A 148 6.81 -3.92 -16.64
CA ASP A 148 5.61 -4.69 -16.94
C ASP A 148 5.83 -6.19 -16.68
N GLU A 149 7.03 -6.70 -16.96
CA GLU A 149 7.41 -8.06 -16.62
C GLU A 149 7.45 -8.28 -15.09
N GLN A 150 8.07 -7.37 -14.35
CA GLN A 150 8.07 -7.45 -12.88
C GLN A 150 6.65 -7.34 -12.31
N ALA A 151 5.78 -6.51 -12.88
CA ALA A 151 4.38 -6.41 -12.48
C ALA A 151 3.60 -7.70 -12.72
N ARG A 152 3.84 -8.37 -13.86
CA ARG A 152 3.26 -9.68 -14.19
C ARG A 152 3.70 -10.77 -13.21
N LEU A 153 4.99 -10.81 -12.88
CA LEU A 153 5.53 -11.73 -11.88
C LEU A 153 4.97 -11.46 -10.48
N ALA A 154 4.83 -10.19 -10.09
CA ALA A 154 4.18 -9.81 -8.84
C ALA A 154 2.73 -10.31 -8.76
N GLN A 155 1.95 -10.15 -9.84
CA GLN A 155 0.59 -10.66 -9.91
C GLN A 155 0.54 -12.18 -9.75
N ALA A 156 1.38 -12.92 -10.48
CA ALA A 156 1.44 -14.38 -10.40
C ALA A 156 1.77 -14.87 -8.97
N CYS A 157 2.69 -14.20 -8.28
CA CYS A 157 2.97 -14.48 -6.87
C CYS A 157 1.74 -14.22 -5.98
N LEU A 158 1.03 -13.11 -6.16
CA LEU A 158 -0.17 -12.80 -5.37
C LEU A 158 -1.32 -13.78 -5.63
N ASP A 159 -1.53 -14.19 -6.89
CA ASP A 159 -2.56 -15.16 -7.25
C ASP A 159 -2.25 -16.53 -6.62
N SER A 160 -0.97 -16.93 -6.61
CA SER A 160 -0.54 -18.16 -5.93
C SER A 160 -0.76 -18.11 -4.41
N ALA A 161 -0.58 -16.94 -3.78
CA ALA A 161 -0.82 -16.73 -2.36
C ALA A 161 -2.33 -16.79 -2.02
N ALA A 162 -3.18 -16.28 -2.91
CA ALA A 162 -4.63 -16.36 -2.77
C ALA A 162 -5.14 -17.81 -2.90
N ALA A 163 -4.58 -18.58 -3.85
CA ALA A 163 -4.97 -19.96 -4.09
C ALA A 163 -4.52 -20.93 -2.98
N SER A 164 -3.37 -20.69 -2.34
CA SER A 164 -2.84 -21.56 -1.29
C SER A 164 -3.58 -21.44 0.04
N GLY A 165 -4.50 -20.48 0.19
CA GLY A 165 -5.35 -20.35 1.37
C GLY A 165 -4.55 -20.20 2.67
N GLU A 166 -3.36 -19.57 2.62
CA GLU A 166 -2.49 -19.30 3.78
C GLU A 166 -3.20 -18.34 4.76
N SER A 167 -4.15 -18.91 5.50
CA SER A 167 -5.20 -18.26 6.27
C SER A 167 -4.81 -18.04 7.72
N GLY A 168 -3.67 -17.38 7.93
CA GLY A 168 -3.33 -16.70 9.19
C GLY A 168 -3.51 -15.19 9.05
N ASN A 169 -3.00 -14.39 10.01
CA ASN A 169 -2.96 -12.91 10.02
C ASN A 169 -2.51 -12.22 8.70
N ALA A 170 -2.08 -12.97 7.68
CA ALA A 170 -1.90 -12.58 6.28
C ALA A 170 -3.22 -12.21 5.55
N HIS A 171 -4.40 -12.58 6.08
CA HIS A 171 -5.72 -12.23 5.52
C HIS A 171 -5.96 -10.72 5.34
N ALA A 172 -5.32 -9.87 6.15
CA ALA A 172 -5.43 -8.42 6.02
C ALA A 172 -4.40 -7.81 5.05
N ARG A 173 -3.32 -8.53 4.71
CA ARG A 173 -2.17 -8.00 3.94
C ARG A 173 -2.17 -8.42 2.47
N GLY A 174 -2.58 -9.66 2.18
CA GLY A 174 -2.73 -10.16 0.80
C GLY A 174 -3.63 -9.28 -0.09
N PRO A 175 -4.83 -8.88 0.38
CA PRO A 175 -5.69 -7.96 -0.38
C PRO A 175 -5.05 -6.59 -0.59
N SER A 176 -4.28 -6.09 0.38
CA SER A 176 -3.62 -4.79 0.31
C SER A 176 -2.52 -4.75 -0.76
N ALA A 177 -1.73 -5.82 -0.90
CA ALA A 177 -0.68 -5.91 -1.92
C ALA A 177 -1.25 -6.00 -3.34
N ALA A 178 -2.33 -6.78 -3.53
CA ALA A 178 -3.04 -6.86 -4.82
C ALA A 178 -3.70 -5.53 -5.20
N GLU A 179 -4.39 -4.88 -4.26
CA GLU A 179 -4.94 -3.54 -4.47
C GLU A 179 -3.85 -2.51 -4.82
N GLY A 180 -2.69 -2.59 -4.12
CA GLY A 180 -1.53 -1.74 -4.38
C GLY A 180 -0.95 -1.92 -5.78
N LEU A 181 -0.78 -3.16 -6.24
CA LEU A 181 -0.33 -3.46 -7.60
C LEU A 181 -1.30 -2.91 -8.65
N THR A 182 -2.61 -3.10 -8.47
CA THR A 182 -3.63 -2.58 -9.40
C THR A 182 -3.60 -1.05 -9.48
N LEU A 183 -3.45 -0.36 -8.34
CA LEU A 183 -3.32 1.10 -8.31
C LEU A 183 -2.04 1.58 -9.01
N LEU A 184 -0.90 0.91 -8.77
CA LEU A 184 0.37 1.23 -9.45
C LEU A 184 0.28 1.03 -10.95
N ARG A 185 -0.36 -0.05 -11.43
CA ARG A 185 -0.57 -0.28 -12.86
C ARG A 185 -1.45 0.78 -13.49
N ALA A 186 -2.51 1.22 -12.78
CA ALA A 186 -3.35 2.32 -13.24
C ALA A 186 -2.56 3.64 -13.31
N GLU A 187 -1.72 3.93 -12.33
CA GLU A 187 -0.82 5.10 -12.33
C GLU A 187 0.17 5.05 -13.49
N TRP A 188 0.85 3.92 -13.70
CA TRP A 188 1.78 3.77 -14.82
C TRP A 188 1.11 3.87 -16.18
N ALA A 189 -0.11 3.36 -16.33
CA ALA A 189 -0.88 3.51 -17.56
C ALA A 189 -1.23 4.99 -17.83
N LEU A 190 -1.54 5.78 -16.78
CA LEU A 190 -1.75 7.23 -16.92
C LEU A 190 -0.48 7.95 -17.34
N ASP A 191 0.66 7.62 -16.73
CA ASP A 191 1.96 8.19 -17.09
C ASP A 191 2.37 7.82 -18.53
N ASP A 192 1.95 6.65 -19.02
CA ASP A 192 2.15 6.20 -20.39
C ASP A 192 1.09 6.76 -21.37
N HIS A 193 0.22 7.66 -20.92
CA HIS A 193 -0.89 8.26 -21.68
C HIS A 193 -1.93 7.25 -22.20
N ASP A 194 -2.06 6.08 -21.57
CA ASP A 194 -3.08 5.07 -21.87
C ASP A 194 -4.24 5.14 -20.88
N ALA A 195 -5.22 6.00 -21.19
CA ALA A 195 -6.41 6.14 -20.37
C ALA A 195 -7.27 4.86 -20.32
N ALA A 196 -7.28 4.08 -21.40
CA ALA A 196 -8.12 2.88 -21.49
C ALA A 196 -7.59 1.77 -20.57
N ALA A 197 -6.27 1.54 -20.60
CA ALA A 197 -5.62 0.59 -19.69
C ALA A 197 -5.76 1.04 -18.22
N ALA A 198 -5.61 2.34 -17.94
CA ALA A 198 -5.80 2.87 -16.59
C ALA A 198 -7.21 2.59 -16.05
N LEU A 199 -8.25 2.88 -16.85
CA LEU A 199 -9.64 2.59 -16.47
C LEU A 199 -9.90 1.08 -16.32
N ALA A 200 -9.32 0.26 -17.19
CA ALA A 200 -9.43 -1.20 -17.09
C ALA A 200 -8.82 -1.75 -15.79
N HIS A 201 -7.65 -1.25 -15.37
CA HIS A 201 -7.07 -1.60 -14.07
C HIS A 201 -7.93 -1.11 -12.91
N LEU A 202 -8.41 0.13 -12.96
CA LEU A 202 -9.26 0.69 -11.90
C LEU A 202 -10.61 -0.03 -11.78
N ALA A 203 -11.10 -0.67 -12.86
CA ALA A 203 -12.31 -1.49 -12.83
C ALA A 203 -12.13 -2.82 -12.08
N GLN A 204 -10.88 -3.33 -11.97
CA GLN A 204 -10.56 -4.57 -11.25
C GLN A 204 -10.50 -4.40 -9.73
N LEU A 205 -10.55 -3.16 -9.23
CA LEU A 205 -10.48 -2.88 -7.79
C LEU A 205 -11.76 -3.34 -7.06
N PRO A 206 -11.63 -3.99 -5.89
CA PRO A 206 -12.76 -4.27 -5.01
C PRO A 206 -13.52 -2.99 -4.62
N PRO A 207 -14.83 -3.07 -4.29
CA PRO A 207 -15.66 -1.89 -3.99
C PRO A 207 -15.13 -1.06 -2.81
N GLY A 208 -14.43 -1.68 -1.84
CA GLY A 208 -13.73 -0.96 -0.78
C GLY A 208 -12.58 -0.10 -1.29
N ALA A 209 -11.66 -0.68 -2.07
CA ALA A 209 -10.50 0.02 -2.63
C ALA A 209 -10.90 1.06 -3.68
N ALA A 210 -11.90 0.75 -4.51
CA ALA A 210 -12.44 1.65 -5.53
C ALA A 210 -12.98 2.96 -4.95
N ARG A 211 -13.43 2.99 -3.69
CA ARG A 211 -13.94 4.19 -3.01
C ARG A 211 -12.85 5.05 -2.36
N ARG A 212 -11.60 4.56 -2.27
CA ARG A 212 -10.49 5.32 -1.67
C ARG A 212 -10.15 6.54 -2.55
N ILE A 213 -9.74 7.64 -1.90
CA ILE A 213 -9.43 8.92 -2.57
C ILE A 213 -8.41 8.73 -3.70
N GLN A 214 -7.37 7.92 -3.51
CA GLN A 214 -6.36 7.67 -4.54
C GLN A 214 -6.95 7.03 -5.80
N ALA A 215 -7.78 5.99 -5.65
CA ALA A 215 -8.43 5.33 -6.78
C ALA A 215 -9.33 6.31 -7.55
N GLN A 216 -10.06 7.15 -6.83
CA GLN A 216 -10.95 8.17 -7.41
C GLN A 216 -10.18 9.28 -8.13
N ARG A 217 -9.03 9.70 -7.61
CA ARG A 217 -8.13 10.66 -8.28
C ARG A 217 -7.57 10.08 -9.59
N LEU A 218 -7.12 8.83 -9.58
CA LEU A 218 -6.66 8.15 -10.79
C LEU A 218 -7.79 8.00 -11.82
N ARG A 219 -9.02 7.68 -11.39
CA ARG A 219 -10.20 7.65 -12.30
C ARG A 219 -10.49 9.00 -12.92
N LEU A 220 -10.46 10.07 -12.12
CA LEU A 220 -10.63 11.43 -12.63
C LEU A 220 -9.59 11.75 -13.71
N GLN A 221 -8.31 11.51 -13.41
CA GLN A 221 -7.21 11.74 -14.36
C GLN A 221 -7.40 10.90 -15.63
N ALA A 222 -7.81 9.64 -15.51
CA ALA A 222 -8.08 8.76 -16.64
C ALA A 222 -9.22 9.28 -17.53
N HIS A 223 -10.34 9.73 -16.95
CA HIS A 223 -11.45 10.31 -17.73
C HIS A 223 -11.07 11.65 -18.37
N GLN A 224 -10.24 12.47 -17.72
CA GLN A 224 -9.72 13.70 -18.31
C GLN A 224 -8.81 13.39 -19.51
N LEU A 225 -7.91 12.42 -19.37
CA LEU A 225 -7.02 11.97 -20.45
C LEU A 225 -7.81 11.34 -21.62
N ALA A 226 -8.87 10.58 -21.32
CA ALA A 226 -9.78 10.00 -22.31
C ALA A 226 -10.73 11.02 -22.96
N GLN A 227 -10.66 12.30 -22.59
CA GLN A 227 -11.57 13.36 -23.06
C GLN A 227 -13.06 13.03 -22.83
N GLN A 228 -13.37 12.44 -21.66
CA GLN A 228 -14.72 12.08 -21.22
C GLN A 228 -15.21 13.03 -20.10
N PRO A 229 -15.58 14.28 -20.43
CA PRO A 229 -15.88 15.30 -19.41
C PRO A 229 -17.09 14.95 -18.54
N ALA A 230 -18.06 14.19 -19.06
CA ALA A 230 -19.25 13.79 -18.30
C ALA A 230 -18.91 12.80 -17.18
N GLU A 231 -18.06 11.81 -17.45
CA GLU A 231 -17.61 10.86 -16.43
C GLU A 231 -16.62 11.51 -15.46
N ALA A 232 -15.72 12.36 -15.96
CA ALA A 232 -14.84 13.15 -15.11
C ALA A 232 -15.62 14.06 -14.13
N LEU A 233 -16.71 14.67 -14.57
CA LEU A 233 -17.57 15.51 -13.74
C LEU A 233 -18.18 14.73 -12.57
N LYS A 234 -18.69 13.52 -12.83
CA LYS A 234 -19.18 12.62 -11.77
C LYS A 234 -18.08 12.28 -10.76
N ALA A 235 -16.87 11.97 -11.24
CA ALA A 235 -15.72 11.65 -10.39
C ALA A 235 -15.28 12.85 -9.51
N VAL A 236 -15.24 14.07 -10.06
CA VAL A 236 -14.93 15.28 -9.28
C VAL A 236 -15.96 15.51 -8.18
N ARG A 237 -17.25 15.35 -8.46
CA ARG A 237 -18.31 15.53 -7.43
C ARG A 237 -18.14 14.56 -6.27
N GLN A 238 -17.83 13.29 -6.57
CA GLN A 238 -17.54 12.31 -5.52
C GLN A 238 -16.32 12.71 -4.69
N LEU A 239 -15.24 13.16 -5.33
CA LEU A 239 -14.04 13.65 -4.64
C LEU A 239 -14.30 14.91 -3.79
N ALA A 240 -15.15 15.83 -4.28
CA ALA A 240 -15.52 17.04 -3.55
C ALA A 240 -16.31 16.71 -2.27
N LYS A 241 -17.23 15.75 -2.32
CA LYS A 241 -17.98 15.25 -1.14
C LYS A 241 -17.05 14.69 -0.05
N HIS A 242 -15.96 14.06 -0.46
CA HIS A 242 -14.95 13.51 0.47
C HIS A 242 -13.84 14.50 0.86
N GLN A 243 -14.01 15.80 0.57
CA GLN A 243 -13.05 16.87 0.90
C GLN A 243 -11.64 16.62 0.34
N ALA A 244 -11.53 15.90 -0.79
CA ALA A 244 -10.25 15.61 -1.42
C ALA A 244 -9.60 16.85 -2.08
N PHE A 245 -10.36 17.94 -2.22
CA PHE A 245 -9.97 19.22 -2.77
C PHE A 245 -10.39 20.36 -1.83
N LYS A 246 -9.70 21.50 -1.92
CA LYS A 246 -10.21 22.75 -1.34
C LYS A 246 -11.53 23.13 -2.03
N PRO A 247 -12.53 23.68 -1.33
CA PRO A 247 -13.85 23.97 -1.89
C PRO A 247 -13.80 24.80 -3.18
N GLU A 248 -12.97 25.83 -3.23
CA GLU A 248 -12.82 26.70 -4.40
C GLU A 248 -12.18 25.99 -5.60
N ALA A 249 -11.21 25.09 -5.35
CA ALA A 249 -10.61 24.28 -6.40
C ALA A 249 -11.61 23.25 -6.97
N ALA A 250 -12.45 22.66 -6.11
CA ALA A 250 -13.51 21.77 -6.54
C ALA A 250 -14.55 22.50 -7.42
N LYS A 251 -15.02 23.68 -7.00
CA LYS A 251 -15.95 24.51 -7.80
C LYS A 251 -15.36 24.86 -9.17
N SER A 252 -14.10 25.29 -9.21
CA SER A 252 -13.41 25.63 -10.46
C SER A 252 -13.29 24.41 -11.39
N LEU A 253 -12.92 23.24 -10.86
CA LEU A 253 -12.82 22.00 -11.62
C LEU A 253 -14.19 21.55 -12.17
N VAL A 254 -15.22 21.56 -11.33
CA VAL A 254 -16.61 21.25 -11.72
C VAL A 254 -17.06 22.17 -12.85
N ARG A 255 -16.84 23.48 -12.72
CA ARG A 255 -17.14 24.48 -13.77
C ARG A 255 -16.44 24.14 -15.09
N SER A 256 -15.14 23.87 -15.05
CA SER A 256 -14.37 23.57 -16.26
C SER A 256 -14.85 22.29 -16.96
N LEU A 257 -15.21 21.26 -16.20
CA LEU A 257 -15.71 19.99 -16.73
C LEU A 257 -17.15 20.13 -17.24
N ALA A 258 -18.01 20.89 -16.56
CA ALA A 258 -19.36 21.19 -17.01
C ALA A 258 -19.34 21.94 -18.35
N MET A 259 -18.44 22.92 -18.52
CA MET A 259 -18.20 23.55 -19.82
C MET A 259 -17.72 22.53 -20.86
N GLY A 260 -16.75 21.68 -20.50
CA GLY A 260 -16.28 20.60 -21.38
C GLY A 260 -17.38 19.65 -21.83
N VAL A 261 -18.36 19.33 -20.98
CA VAL A 261 -19.55 18.53 -21.36
C VAL A 261 -20.34 19.25 -22.45
N LEU A 262 -20.56 20.55 -22.32
CA LEU A 262 -21.27 21.35 -23.33
C LEU A 262 -20.47 21.48 -24.64
N ASP A 263 -19.14 21.51 -24.57
CA ASP A 263 -18.26 21.53 -25.74
C ASP A 263 -18.35 20.24 -26.57
N THR A 264 -18.76 19.10 -25.98
CA THR A 264 -18.97 17.84 -26.73
C THR A 264 -20.16 17.89 -27.70
N ALA A 265 -21.10 18.82 -27.49
CA ALA A 265 -22.27 18.95 -28.36
C ALA A 265 -21.90 19.58 -29.71
N ARG A 266 -22.37 18.96 -30.81
CA ARG A 266 -22.11 19.41 -32.18
C ARG A 266 -23.29 20.11 -32.84
N ASP A 267 -24.47 19.96 -32.25
CA ASP A 267 -25.77 20.41 -32.74
C ASP A 267 -26.58 21.07 -31.61
N PRO A 268 -27.55 21.94 -31.94
CA PRO A 268 -28.43 22.55 -30.95
C PRO A 268 -29.12 21.54 -30.04
N GLU A 269 -29.72 20.48 -30.60
CA GLU A 269 -30.42 19.47 -29.81
C GLU A 269 -29.48 18.73 -28.85
N GLY A 270 -28.30 18.33 -29.32
CA GLY A 270 -27.27 17.74 -28.48
C GLY A 270 -26.85 18.67 -27.34
N LEU A 271 -26.73 19.97 -27.59
CA LEU A 271 -26.40 20.95 -26.55
C LEU A 271 -27.49 21.02 -25.48
N GLN A 272 -28.76 21.02 -25.90
CA GLN A 272 -29.89 21.01 -24.97
C GLN A 272 -29.92 19.71 -24.14
N ARG A 273 -29.64 18.55 -24.74
CA ARG A 273 -29.54 17.27 -24.01
C ARG A 273 -28.40 17.30 -22.99
N ARG A 274 -27.20 17.74 -23.38
CA ARG A 274 -26.05 17.87 -22.48
C ARG A 274 -26.29 18.87 -21.35
N TRP A 275 -26.98 19.97 -21.62
CA TRP A 275 -27.40 20.91 -20.60
C TRP A 275 -28.32 20.27 -19.56
N LEU A 276 -29.25 19.40 -19.98
CA LEU A 276 -30.16 18.70 -19.07
C LEU A 276 -29.47 17.62 -18.22
N GLU A 277 -28.32 17.08 -18.67
CA GLU A 277 -27.49 16.16 -17.88
C GLU A 277 -26.77 16.86 -16.72
N LEU A 278 -26.59 18.18 -16.77
CA LEU A 278 -25.95 18.96 -15.70
C LEU A 278 -26.87 19.08 -14.47
N GLU A 279 -26.26 19.08 -13.29
CA GLU A 279 -27.00 19.29 -12.04
C GLU A 279 -27.52 20.74 -11.98
N ARG A 280 -28.55 20.97 -11.16
CA ARG A 280 -29.15 22.31 -11.04
C ARG A 280 -28.13 23.36 -10.58
N GLU A 281 -27.22 22.98 -9.68
CA GLU A 281 -26.16 23.83 -9.15
C GLU A 281 -25.23 24.33 -10.26
N ASP A 282 -24.80 23.44 -11.17
CA ASP A 282 -23.92 23.81 -12.29
C ASP A 282 -24.63 24.71 -13.30
N ARG A 283 -25.92 24.46 -13.52
CA ARG A 283 -26.75 25.28 -14.41
C ARG A 283 -27.03 26.68 -13.86
N GLN A 284 -26.79 26.91 -12.57
CA GLN A 284 -26.91 28.23 -11.94
C GLN A 284 -25.57 28.97 -11.90
N ASP A 285 -24.45 28.30 -12.18
CA ASP A 285 -23.14 28.94 -12.23
C ASP A 285 -23.06 29.91 -13.42
N ALA A 286 -22.80 31.18 -13.14
CA ALA A 286 -22.77 32.25 -14.14
C ALA A 286 -21.78 31.96 -15.28
N ALA A 287 -20.68 31.27 -15.00
CA ALA A 287 -19.70 30.97 -16.03
C ALA A 287 -20.16 29.84 -16.95
N VAL A 288 -20.73 28.78 -16.39
CA VAL A 288 -21.31 27.67 -17.17
C VAL A 288 -22.47 28.17 -18.03
N LEU A 289 -23.35 29.02 -17.49
CA LEU A 289 -24.42 29.69 -18.21
C LEU A 289 -23.90 30.51 -19.40
N ALA A 290 -22.96 31.43 -19.16
CA ALA A 290 -22.39 32.24 -20.22
C ALA A 290 -21.70 31.38 -21.29
N HIS A 291 -21.07 30.27 -20.89
CA HIS A 291 -20.48 29.33 -21.83
C HIS A 291 -21.54 28.62 -22.69
N ALA A 292 -22.61 28.11 -22.07
CA ALA A 292 -23.74 27.49 -22.78
C ALA A 292 -24.36 28.44 -23.82
N VAL A 293 -24.53 29.70 -23.45
CA VAL A 293 -25.07 30.77 -24.31
C VAL A 293 -24.15 31.03 -25.50
N ARG A 294 -22.83 31.12 -25.27
CA ARG A 294 -21.85 31.28 -26.35
C ARG A 294 -21.85 30.08 -27.30
N ARG A 295 -21.98 28.86 -26.78
CA ARG A 295 -22.06 27.63 -27.59
C ARG A 295 -23.35 27.58 -28.40
N ALA A 296 -24.49 27.87 -27.79
CA ALA A 296 -25.77 27.92 -28.48
C ALA A 296 -25.80 28.98 -29.60
N ALA A 297 -25.25 30.17 -29.34
CA ALA A 297 -25.11 31.21 -30.36
C ALA A 297 -24.23 30.74 -31.54
N ALA A 298 -23.13 30.04 -31.26
CA ALA A 298 -22.25 29.49 -32.30
C ALA A 298 -22.90 28.36 -33.11
N LEU A 299 -23.84 27.61 -32.50
CA LEU A 299 -24.62 26.56 -33.14
C LEU A 299 -25.92 27.08 -33.80
N GLY A 300 -26.20 28.38 -33.72
CA GLY A 300 -27.37 29.01 -34.34
C GLY A 300 -28.67 28.99 -33.53
N ASP A 301 -28.66 28.49 -32.29
CA ASP A 301 -29.85 28.41 -31.42
C ASP A 301 -29.92 29.60 -30.45
N ALA A 302 -30.10 30.79 -31.02
CA ALA A 302 -30.30 32.02 -30.26
C ALA A 302 -31.56 32.00 -29.36
N PRO A 303 -32.71 31.43 -29.76
CA PRO A 303 -33.89 31.34 -28.90
C PRO A 303 -33.63 30.54 -27.62
N TRP A 304 -32.95 29.39 -27.69
CA TRP A 304 -32.60 28.63 -26.49
C TRP A 304 -31.57 29.34 -25.63
N ALA A 305 -30.54 29.96 -26.25
CA ALA A 305 -29.54 30.75 -25.54
C ALA A 305 -30.19 31.84 -24.66
N ARG A 306 -31.22 32.53 -25.19
CA ARG A 306 -32.00 33.50 -24.42
C ARG A 306 -32.75 32.85 -23.25
N ARG A 307 -33.39 31.71 -23.44
CA ARG A 307 -34.04 30.97 -22.33
C ARG A 307 -33.06 30.60 -21.23
N VAL A 308 -31.84 30.21 -21.59
CA VAL A 308 -30.77 29.89 -20.64
C VAL A 308 -30.31 31.13 -19.87
N LEU A 309 -30.08 32.26 -20.55
CA LEU A 309 -29.73 33.54 -19.89
C LEU A 309 -30.77 33.97 -18.86
N ARG A 310 -32.05 33.71 -19.13
CA ARG A 310 -33.15 34.10 -18.23
C ARG A 310 -33.01 33.47 -16.84
N LEU A 311 -32.38 32.30 -16.74
CA LEU A 311 -32.14 31.61 -15.45
C LEU A 311 -31.26 32.42 -14.48
N ALA A 312 -30.38 33.29 -14.99
CA ALA A 312 -29.56 34.18 -14.16
C ALA A 312 -30.05 35.63 -14.18
N TRP A 313 -31.05 35.98 -15.00
CA TRP A 313 -31.49 37.37 -15.20
C TRP A 313 -32.02 38.00 -13.91
N ASP A 314 -32.86 37.25 -13.18
CA ASP A 314 -33.46 37.71 -11.92
C ASP A 314 -32.44 37.83 -10.78
N THR A 315 -31.31 37.13 -10.89
CA THR A 315 -30.25 37.11 -9.86
C THR A 315 -29.03 37.94 -10.23
N VAL A 316 -29.01 38.63 -11.39
CA VAL A 316 -27.86 39.44 -11.87
C VAL A 316 -27.40 40.45 -10.82
N GLY A 317 -28.33 41.07 -10.09
CA GLY A 317 -28.02 42.07 -9.07
C GLY A 317 -27.18 41.53 -7.90
N ALA A 318 -27.26 40.23 -7.61
CA ALA A 318 -26.52 39.57 -6.54
C ALA A 318 -25.16 39.00 -6.98
N LEU A 319 -24.87 39.01 -8.29
CA LEU A 319 -23.63 38.45 -8.85
C LEU A 319 -22.44 39.42 -8.70
N GLU A 320 -21.25 38.85 -8.58
CA GLU A 320 -20.01 39.62 -8.57
C GLU A 320 -19.81 40.37 -9.90
N ALA A 321 -19.05 41.47 -9.87
CA ALA A 321 -18.83 42.31 -11.06
C ALA A 321 -18.28 41.52 -12.27
N GLU A 322 -17.37 40.57 -12.03
CA GLU A 322 -16.79 39.75 -13.09
C GLU A 322 -17.81 38.78 -13.71
N GLN A 323 -18.65 38.16 -12.88
CA GLN A 323 -19.73 37.27 -13.33
C GLN A 323 -20.77 38.03 -14.17
N ARG A 324 -21.14 39.24 -13.74
CA ARG A 324 -22.03 40.14 -14.50
C ARG A 324 -21.45 40.51 -15.85
N ARG A 325 -20.16 40.88 -15.90
CA ARG A 325 -19.46 41.20 -17.14
C ARG A 325 -19.47 40.02 -18.11
N LEU A 326 -19.17 38.82 -17.60
CA LEU A 326 -19.14 37.60 -18.40
C LEU A 326 -20.51 37.26 -19.02
N LEU A 327 -21.59 37.38 -18.22
CA LEU A 327 -22.95 37.20 -18.70
C LEU A 327 -23.33 38.26 -19.75
N ALA A 328 -23.03 39.54 -19.50
CA ALA A 328 -23.32 40.62 -20.45
C ALA A 328 -22.64 40.41 -21.81
N LEU A 329 -21.37 40.00 -21.81
CA LEU A 329 -20.64 39.67 -23.05
C LEU A 329 -21.25 38.48 -23.79
N SER A 330 -21.77 37.48 -23.08
CA SER A 330 -22.46 36.36 -23.70
C SER A 330 -23.83 36.75 -24.25
N ALA A 331 -24.55 37.63 -23.54
CA ALA A 331 -25.85 38.16 -23.96
C ALA A 331 -25.74 38.95 -25.26
N TRP A 332 -24.69 39.78 -25.41
CA TRP A 332 -24.42 40.55 -26.63
C TRP A 332 -24.48 39.71 -27.91
N ARG A 333 -24.06 38.44 -27.85
CA ARG A 333 -24.05 37.53 -29.02
C ARG A 333 -25.44 37.09 -29.46
N VAL A 334 -26.46 37.24 -28.62
CA VAL A 334 -27.83 36.77 -28.85
C VAL A 334 -28.87 37.89 -28.73
N VAL A 335 -28.42 39.16 -28.72
CA VAL A 335 -29.25 40.37 -28.63
C VAL A 335 -30.22 40.50 -29.81
N ARG A 336 -29.84 40.02 -31.00
CA ARG A 336 -30.71 40.07 -32.17
C ARG A 336 -31.95 39.18 -31.97
N GLY A 337 -33.12 39.79 -31.98
CA GLY A 337 -34.40 39.12 -31.75
C GLY A 337 -34.74 38.89 -30.28
N ILE A 338 -34.20 39.72 -29.37
CA ILE A 338 -34.73 39.82 -28.00
C ILE A 338 -36.15 40.43 -28.07
N GLU A 339 -37.12 39.75 -27.47
CA GLU A 339 -38.50 40.21 -27.35
C GLU A 339 -38.65 41.24 -26.21
N PRO A 340 -39.70 42.09 -26.24
CA PRO A 340 -39.96 43.11 -25.21
C PRO A 340 -40.02 42.58 -23.78
N ASP A 341 -40.28 41.29 -23.60
CA ASP A 341 -40.31 40.57 -22.32
C ASP A 341 -39.03 40.70 -21.48
N TRP A 342 -37.92 41.14 -22.08
CA TRP A 342 -36.64 41.40 -21.41
C TRP A 342 -36.47 42.84 -20.92
N LEU A 343 -37.35 43.75 -21.33
CA LEU A 343 -37.36 45.16 -20.92
C LEU A 343 -38.25 45.41 -19.70
N ALA A 344 -39.02 44.41 -19.27
CA ALA A 344 -39.94 44.50 -18.14
C ALA A 344 -39.52 43.55 -17.01
N SER A 345 -38.72 44.10 -16.08
CA SER A 345 -38.59 43.61 -14.70
C SER A 345 -38.15 44.77 -13.82
#